data_AF-A0A7W6RR25-F1
#
_entry.id   AF-A0A7W6RR25-F1
#
_cell.length_a   1.000
_cell.length_b   1.000
_cell.length_c   1.000
_cell.angle_alpha   90.00
_cell.angle_beta   90.00
_cell.angle_gamma   90.00
#
_symmetry.space_group_name_H-M   'P 1'
#
loop_
_entity.id
_entity.type
_entity.pdbx_description
1 polymer ?
#
loop_
_entity_poly.entity_id
_entity_poly.type
_entity_poly.pdbx_seq_one_letter_code
_entity_poly.pdbx_strand_id
1 'polypeptide(L)' 'MAENVKDTARALSATKAIIDGRDPVENFAAILVTAEHAIATVLLACMADPRKAAAMLNEGLVQGVEQRLSYYASKGGR' A
#
# COMPACT_ATOMS: atom_id res chain seq x y z
N MET A 1 22.20 5.90 4.02
CA MET A 1 21.08 4.97 4.27
C MET A 1 20.83 4.15 3.02
N ALA A 2 20.68 2.84 3.15
CA ALA A 2 20.32 1.96 2.04
C ALA A 2 18.88 2.26 1.54
N GLU A 3 18.61 2.02 0.26
CA GLU A 3 17.31 2.37 -0.35
C GLU A 3 16.13 1.67 0.33
N ASN A 4 16.29 0.41 0.75
CA ASN A 4 15.27 -0.32 1.51
C ASN A 4 14.83 0.40 2.81
N VAL A 5 15.75 1.08 3.49
CA VAL A 5 15.46 1.87 4.70
C VAL A 5 14.65 3.11 4.33
N LYS A 6 15.00 3.78 3.23
CA LYS A 6 14.26 4.95 2.74
C LYS A 6 12.84 4.57 2.30
N ASP A 7 12.70 3.46 1.60
CA ASP A 7 11.39 2.96 1.15
C ASP A 7 10.51 2.56 2.33
N THR A 8 11.10 1.95 3.36
CA THR A 8 10.39 1.68 4.62
C THR A 8 9.89 2.97 5.26
N ALA A 9 10.73 4.02 5.32
CA ALA A 9 10.33 5.31 5.89
C ALA A 9 9.21 5.99 5.07
N ARG A 10 9.30 5.95 3.73
CA ARG A 10 8.26 6.48 2.83
C ARG A 10 6.94 5.74 3.00
N ALA A 11 6.98 4.40 3.08
CA ALA A 11 5.79 3.58 3.31
C ALA A 11 5.12 3.93 4.64
N LEU A 12 5.87 4.04 5.74
CA LEU A 12 5.34 4.44 7.04
C LEU A 12 4.71 5.84 7.01
N SER A 13 5.33 6.79 6.31
CA SER A 13 4.76 8.13 6.14
C SER A 13 3.44 8.11 5.37
N ALA A 14 3.38 7.34 4.28
CA ALA A 14 2.16 7.16 3.50
C ALA A 14 1.05 6.50 4.33
N THR A 15 1.37 5.45 5.09
CA THR A 15 0.42 4.80 6.01
C THR A 15 -0.15 5.78 7.03
N LYS A 16 0.68 6.65 7.62
CA LYS A 16 0.20 7.69 8.56
C LYS A 16 -0.76 8.67 7.90
N ALA A 17 -0.45 9.12 6.69
CA ALA A 17 -1.33 10.01 5.92
C ALA A 17 -2.64 9.33 5.50
N ILE A 18 -2.60 8.03 5.20
CA ILE A 18 -3.80 7.25 4.85
C ILE A 18 -4.66 6.95 6.08
N ILE A 19 -4.08 6.74 7.26
CA ILE A 19 -4.83 6.55 8.50
C ILE A 19 -5.41 7.89 8.97
N ASP A 20 -4.65 8.98 8.84
CA ASP A 20 -5.10 10.36 9.13
C ASP A 20 -5.77 10.51 10.51
N GLY A 21 -5.19 9.86 11.54
CA GLY A 21 -5.69 9.92 12.91
C GLY A 21 -6.94 9.09 13.21
N ARG A 22 -7.51 8.37 12.23
CA ARG A 22 -8.65 7.45 12.43
C ARG A 22 -8.24 6.20 13.22
N ASP A 23 -9.18 5.61 13.95
CA ASP A 23 -8.94 4.34 14.65
C ASP A 23 -8.88 3.19 13.63
N PRO A 24 -7.77 2.43 13.54
CA PRO A 24 -7.62 1.38 12.54
C PRO A 24 -8.54 0.16 12.72
N VAL A 25 -9.18 0.01 13.89
CA VAL A 25 -10.10 -1.09 14.20
C VAL A 25 -11.54 -0.65 13.96
N GLU A 26 -11.94 0.52 14.46
CA GLU A 26 -13.30 1.04 14.30
C GLU A 26 -13.57 1.63 12.92
N ASN A 27 -12.53 2.17 12.25
CA ASN A 27 -12.67 2.87 10.98
C ASN A 27 -11.96 2.17 9.81
N PHE A 28 -11.64 0.88 9.95
CA PHE A 28 -10.88 0.12 8.96
C PHE A 28 -11.45 0.25 7.54
N ALA A 29 -12.77 0.17 7.38
CA ALA A 29 -13.42 0.26 6.06
C ALA A 29 -13.13 1.60 5.36
N ALA A 30 -13.28 2.73 6.07
CA ALA A 30 -13.02 4.05 5.50
C ALA A 30 -11.53 4.28 5.21
N ILE A 31 -10.65 3.75 6.06
CA ILE A 31 -9.20 3.79 5.85
C ILE A 31 -8.82 2.99 4.59
N LEU A 32 -9.37 1.79 4.42
CA LEU A 32 -9.09 0.93 3.27
C LEU A 32 -9.59 1.56 1.96
N VAL A 33 -10.78 2.20 1.95
CA VAL A 33 -11.23 2.98 0.78
C VAL A 33 -10.25 4.09 0.43
N THR A 34 -9.67 4.77 1.44
CA THR A 34 -8.65 5.80 1.20
C THR A 34 -7.38 5.19 0.61
N ALA A 35 -6.97 4.03 1.11
CA ALA A 35 -5.81 3.29 0.60
C ALA A 35 -6.01 2.85 -0.87
N GLU A 36 -7.19 2.35 -1.22
CA GLU A 36 -7.57 1.98 -2.58
C GLU A 36 -7.44 3.18 -3.54
N HIS A 37 -7.98 4.34 -3.15
CA HIS A 37 -7.86 5.58 -3.93
C HIS A 37 -6.41 6.02 -4.10
N ALA A 38 -5.59 5.89 -3.05
CA ALA A 38 -4.18 6.23 -3.10
C ALA A 38 -3.42 5.33 -4.10
N ILE A 39 -3.68 4.01 -4.07
CA ILE A 39 -3.08 3.05 -5.02
C ILE A 39 -3.48 3.39 -6.46
N ALA A 40 -4.77 3.63 -6.71
CA ALA A 40 -5.25 4.00 -8.05
C ALA A 40 -4.60 5.30 -8.55
N THR A 41 -4.49 6.31 -7.68
CA THR A 41 -3.85 7.60 -8.00
C THR A 41 -2.38 7.43 -8.36
N VAL A 42 -1.63 6.64 -7.57
CA VAL A 42 -0.22 6.34 -7.85
C VAL A 42 -0.06 5.59 -9.17
N LEU A 43 -0.88 4.57 -9.42
CA LEU A 43 -0.83 3.80 -10.67
C LEU A 43 -1.09 4.68 -11.89
N LEU A 44 -2.11 5.54 -11.82
CA LEU A 44 -2.41 6.48 -12.90
C LEU A 44 -1.30 7.50 -13.11
N ALA A 45 -0.71 8.03 -12.02
CA ALA A 45 0.43 8.95 -12.10
C ALA A 45 1.67 8.30 -12.75
N CYS A 46 1.90 7.01 -12.50
CA CYS A 46 3.03 6.28 -13.06
C CYS A 46 2.79 5.80 -14.51
N MET A 47 1.55 5.48 -14.88
CA MET A 47 1.27 4.76 -16.12
C MET A 47 0.52 5.55 -17.18
N ALA A 48 -0.10 6.70 -16.84
CA ALA A 48 -0.91 7.59 -17.69
C ALA A 48 -2.07 6.94 -18.47
N ASP A 49 -2.12 5.62 -18.56
CA ASP A 49 -3.11 4.79 -19.22
C ASP A 49 -3.80 3.91 -18.16
N PRO A 50 -5.13 4.05 -17.98
CA PRO A 50 -5.89 3.29 -16.98
C PRO A 50 -5.86 1.77 -17.23
N ARG A 51 -5.71 1.31 -18.48
CA ARG A 51 -5.64 -0.13 -18.79
C ARG A 51 -4.32 -0.72 -18.32
N LYS A 52 -3.21 0.00 -18.50
CA LYS A 52 -1.89 -0.43 -18.00
C LYS A 52 -1.84 -0.40 -16.47
N ALA A 53 -2.41 0.64 -15.87
CA ALA A 53 -2.56 0.73 -14.41
C ALA A 53 -3.33 -0.47 -13.84
N ALA A 54 -4.44 -0.86 -14.47
CA ALA A 54 -5.22 -2.03 -14.06
C ALA A 54 -4.43 -3.34 -14.22
N ALA A 55 -3.66 -3.51 -15.30
CA ALA A 55 -2.81 -4.68 -15.48
C ALA A 55 -1.73 -4.77 -14.38
N MET A 56 -1.03 -3.65 -14.11
CA MET A 56 0.02 -3.60 -13.08
C MET A 56 -0.52 -3.86 -11.66
N LEU A 57 -1.75 -3.42 -11.36
CA LEU A 57 -2.39 -3.73 -10.09
C LEU A 57 -2.43 -5.25 -9.85
N ASN A 58 -2.97 -5.98 -10.83
CA ASN A 58 -3.23 -7.41 -10.72
C ASN A 58 -1.97 -8.26 -10.87
N GLU A 59 -1.11 -7.92 -11.82
CA GLU A 59 0.06 -8.72 -12.20
C GLU A 59 1.31 -8.39 -11.39
N GLY A 60 1.32 -7.25 -10.68
CA GLY A 60 2.48 -6.80 -9.90
C GLY A 60 2.15 -6.47 -8.45
N LEU A 61 1.26 -5.50 -8.21
CA LEU A 61 1.05 -4.96 -6.87
C LEU A 61 0.40 -5.97 -5.91
N VAL A 62 -0.62 -6.72 -6.34
CA VAL A 62 -1.30 -7.71 -5.50
C VAL A 62 -0.30 -8.72 -4.95
N GLN A 63 0.50 -9.34 -5.81
CA GLN A 63 1.53 -10.32 -5.40
C GLN A 63 2.54 -9.70 -4.43
N GLY A 64 2.95 -8.45 -4.68
CA GLY A 64 3.87 -7.74 -3.81
C GLY A 64 3.29 -7.45 -2.41
N VAL A 65 1.99 -7.19 -2.30
CA VAL A 65 1.31 -7.01 -1.00
C VAL A 65 1.25 -8.34 -0.25
N GLU A 66 0.85 -9.42 -0.93
CA GLU A 66 0.76 -10.77 -0.36
C GLU A 66 2.12 -11.25 0.20
N GLN A 67 3.22 -10.99 -0.53
CA GLN A 67 4.56 -11.32 -0.07
C GLN A 67 4.94 -10.57 1.21
N ARG A 68 4.60 -9.28 1.32
CA ARG A 68 4.89 -8.47 2.52
C ARG A 68 4.07 -8.92 3.72
N LEU A 69 2.81 -9.28 3.53
CA LEU A 69 1.97 -9.87 4.58
C LEU A 69 2.53 -11.22 5.04
N SER A 70 2.90 -12.08 4.09
CA SER A 70 3.51 -13.38 4.38
C SER A 70 4.83 -13.23 5.15
N TYR A 71 5.65 -12.24 4.80
CA TYR A 71 6.88 -11.92 5.51
C TYR A 71 6.63 -11.42 6.94
N TYR A 72 5.59 -10.61 7.15
CA TYR A 72 5.20 -10.19 8.50
C TYR A 72 4.72 -11.38 9.34
N ALA A 73 3.89 -12.24 8.76
CA ALA A 73 3.41 -13.46 9.40
C ALA A 73 4.56 -14.42 9.77
N SER A 74 5.55 -14.60 8.88
CA SER A 74 6.68 -15.50 9.12
C SER A 74 7.62 -15.02 10.24
N LYS A 75 7.60 -13.72 10.56
CA LYS A 75 8.31 -13.14 11.72
C LYS A 75 7.58 -13.31 13.05
N GLY A 76 6.45 -14.03 13.08
CA GLY A 76 5.69 -14.26 14.30
C GLY A 76 4.80 -13.09 14.70
N GLY A 77 4.36 -12.27 13.72
CA GLY A 77 3.34 -11.25 13.95
C GLY A 77 2.05 -11.90 14.48
N ARG A 78 1.83 -11.80 15.78
CA ARG A 78 0.55 -11.96 16.46
C ARG A 78 -0.03 -10.58 16.76
#